data_AF-A0A7M3XT93-F1
#
_entry.id   AF-A0A7M3XT93-F1
#
_cell.length_a   1.000
_cell.length_b   1.000
_cell.length_c   1.000
_cell.angle_alpha   90.00
_cell.angle_beta   90.00
_cell.angle_gamma   90.00
#
_symmetry.space_group_name_H-M   'P 1'
#
loop_
_entity.id
_entity.type
_entity.pdbx_description
1 polymer ?
#
loop_
_entity_poly.entity_id
_entity_poly.type
_entity_poly.pdbx_seq_one_letter_code
_entity_poly.pdbx_strand_id
1 'polypeptide(L)'
;MSQAFKSVSLVSIMLLSVLSGMVIASDFAEANTVVITEPQQIVDGGSASDTQTAIVGDSQGNVHIIWARNNLHLYYSMLASNGEILIDATQITNPGIHKIWHPDVVADDDDNIHIVWTDKSGTHKIMYTALSPYKIQPFNGQTSTDGAITGIDDTIISQRAQDRDWPSIDVDSQGNIHIAWEDEYDELEKFFNQPQVYYSMIQPDFVTQDVITLFDDTLLTPIIGHKGHPDIVVDANDQVQIAWDDTRGGKVELVFVIDTSGSMYSEWADVCTVIYGGSFSDGSSFEGIKPLLEVANMTVYETIYGLDGGFGLPSAADSGDCAGYNQNAGPRSTPLGDGDDSGGIRTLSTTVYNGNPYSGSSGEDWGPGTNWACLSWRDANDNVPGSPLAGGANHKWNPNATKIVLPVSDEGPKDGDPSQQADDINSISEAHDSCVRAGVIP
;
A
#
# COMPACT_ATOMS: atom_id res chain seq x y z
N MET A 1 0.30 -62.05 42.90
CA MET A 1 0.28 -60.57 43.03
C MET A 1 -1.18 -60.18 43.23
N SER A 2 -1.59 -59.82 44.46
CA SER A 2 -3.01 -59.72 44.83
C SER A 2 -3.70 -58.54 44.14
N GLN A 3 -5.02 -58.64 43.89
CA GLN A 3 -5.82 -57.58 43.27
C GLN A 3 -5.65 -56.21 43.95
N ALA A 4 -5.34 -56.18 45.26
CA ALA A 4 -5.05 -54.96 46.00
C ALA A 4 -3.83 -54.18 45.44
N PHE A 5 -2.78 -54.86 44.99
CA PHE A 5 -1.60 -54.19 44.40
C PHE A 5 -1.89 -53.56 43.04
N LYS A 6 -2.81 -54.14 42.25
CA LYS A 6 -3.24 -53.57 40.97
C LYS A 6 -4.11 -52.33 41.15
N SER A 7 -5.00 -52.33 42.15
CA SER A 7 -5.85 -51.18 42.45
C SER A 7 -5.08 -49.99 43.03
N VAL A 8 -4.11 -50.23 43.91
CA VAL A 8 -3.27 -49.15 44.47
C VAL A 8 -2.39 -48.52 43.38
N SER A 9 -1.81 -49.33 42.48
CA SER A 9 -0.99 -48.81 41.38
C SER A 9 -1.80 -47.97 40.38
N LEU A 10 -3.05 -48.36 40.10
CA LEU A 10 -3.90 -47.61 39.17
C LEU A 10 -4.35 -46.27 39.77
N VAL A 11 -4.65 -46.25 41.07
CA VAL A 11 -5.00 -45.04 41.82
C VAL A 11 -3.80 -44.09 41.93
N SER A 12 -2.58 -44.61 42.16
CA SER A 12 -1.36 -43.80 42.15
C SER A 12 -1.07 -43.19 40.78
N ILE A 13 -1.27 -43.94 39.68
CA ILE A 13 -1.09 -43.41 38.32
C ILE A 13 -2.12 -42.32 38.00
N MET A 14 -3.38 -42.49 38.42
CA MET A 14 -4.41 -41.45 38.25
C MET A 14 -4.13 -40.20 39.10
N LEU A 15 -3.64 -40.36 40.33
CA LEU A 15 -3.23 -39.22 41.17
C LEU A 15 -2.02 -38.48 40.59
N LEU A 16 -1.04 -39.20 40.04
CA LEU A 16 0.11 -38.60 39.35
C LEU A 16 -0.30 -37.87 38.07
N SER A 17 -1.26 -38.39 37.28
CA SER A 17 -1.76 -37.68 36.09
C SER A 17 -2.59 -36.44 36.42
N VAL A 18 -3.26 -36.41 37.58
CA VAL A 18 -3.99 -35.22 38.06
C VAL A 18 -3.03 -34.16 38.61
N LEU A 19 -1.88 -34.56 39.16
CA LEU A 19 -0.79 -33.65 39.54
C LEU A 19 -0.05 -33.08 38.32
N SER A 20 0.11 -33.84 37.24
CA SER A 20 0.67 -33.35 35.97
C SER A 20 -0.22 -32.34 35.24
N GLY A 21 -1.53 -32.33 35.50
CA GLY A 21 -2.48 -31.34 34.95
C GLY A 21 -2.59 -30.04 35.76
N MET A 22 -1.94 -29.95 36.93
CA MET A 22 -1.98 -28.77 37.82
C MET A 22 -0.72 -27.90 37.75
N VAL A 23 0.27 -28.25 36.92
CA VAL A 23 1.39 -27.36 36.57
C VAL A 23 1.10 -26.75 35.20
N ILE A 24 0.07 -25.89 35.15
CA ILE A 24 0.14 -24.77 34.22
C ILE A 24 1.06 -23.78 34.94
N ALA A 25 2.36 -23.89 34.70
CA ALA A 25 3.24 -22.75 34.91
C ALA A 25 2.80 -21.73 33.87
N SER A 26 1.79 -20.92 34.20
CA SER A 26 1.71 -19.59 33.63
C SER A 26 2.88 -18.86 34.25
N ASP A 27 4.02 -18.89 33.57
CA ASP A 27 5.03 -17.85 33.79
C ASP A 27 4.31 -16.55 33.42
N PHE A 28 3.76 -15.89 34.45
CA PHE A 28 3.49 -14.48 34.31
C PHE A 28 4.87 -13.88 34.07
N ALA A 29 5.13 -13.45 32.84
CA ALA A 29 6.18 -12.49 32.59
C ALA A 29 5.82 -11.28 33.46
N GLU A 30 6.38 -11.20 34.67
CA GLU A 30 6.36 -9.97 35.43
C GLU A 30 7.12 -8.98 34.56
N ALA A 31 6.40 -7.99 34.01
CA ALA A 31 7.04 -6.88 33.35
C ALA A 31 8.06 -6.30 34.34
N ASN A 32 9.33 -6.52 34.02
CA ASN A 32 10.41 -5.99 34.81
C ASN A 32 10.24 -4.46 34.85
N THR A 33 10.64 -3.84 35.95
CA THR A 33 10.50 -2.40 36.18
C THR A 33 10.80 -1.58 34.92
N VAL A 34 9.86 -0.77 34.45
CA VAL A 34 10.10 0.17 33.35
C VAL A 34 11.16 1.16 33.84
N VAL A 35 12.39 1.02 33.32
CA VAL A 35 13.47 1.96 33.62
C VAL A 35 13.27 3.18 32.74
N ILE A 36 12.74 4.25 33.32
CA ILE A 36 12.67 5.55 32.65
C ILE A 36 14.03 6.23 32.87
N THR A 37 14.86 6.27 31.83
CA THR A 37 16.09 7.06 31.80
C THR A 37 15.83 8.43 31.19
N GLU A 38 16.73 9.38 31.43
CA GLU A 38 16.78 10.60 30.62
C GLU A 38 17.13 10.23 29.17
N PRO A 39 16.69 11.03 28.18
CA PRO A 39 17.04 10.79 26.78
C PRO A 39 18.56 10.61 26.63
N GLN A 40 18.96 9.45 26.13
CA GLN A 40 20.35 9.12 25.91
C GLN A 40 20.71 9.32 24.44
N GLN A 41 21.78 10.08 24.19
CA GLN A 41 22.38 10.16 22.87
C GLN A 41 23.19 8.89 22.61
N ILE A 42 22.84 8.16 21.55
CA ILE A 42 23.53 6.93 21.13
C ILE A 42 24.77 7.26 20.30
N VAL A 43 24.65 8.18 19.34
CA VAL A 43 25.73 8.58 18.45
C VAL A 43 25.67 10.08 18.19
N ASP A 44 26.84 10.71 18.01
CA ASP A 44 26.98 12.04 17.43
C ASP A 44 27.51 11.90 16.00
N GLY A 45 26.59 11.81 15.04
CA GLY A 45 26.93 11.74 13.61
C GLY A 45 27.56 13.01 13.06
N GLY A 46 27.64 14.10 13.84
CA GLY A 46 28.15 15.39 13.41
C GLY A 46 27.35 15.94 12.22
N SER A 47 27.99 16.00 11.04
CA SER A 47 27.34 16.43 9.80
C SER A 47 26.67 15.30 9.02
N ALA A 48 26.78 14.05 9.49
CA ALA A 48 26.13 12.91 8.86
C ALA A 48 24.62 12.91 9.14
N SER A 49 23.85 12.41 8.18
CA SER A 49 22.41 12.19 8.32
C SER A 49 22.15 10.75 8.72
N ASP A 50 21.90 10.49 10.00
CA ASP A 50 21.51 9.18 10.52
C ASP A 50 19.98 9.05 10.50
N THR A 51 19.46 8.05 9.80
CA THR A 51 18.01 7.85 9.55
C THR A 51 17.65 6.37 9.54
N GLN A 52 16.35 6.05 9.50
CA GLN A 52 15.84 4.69 9.31
C GLN A 52 16.39 3.70 10.34
N THR A 53 16.16 4.01 11.62
CA THR A 53 16.67 3.21 12.74
C THR A 53 15.76 2.01 12.99
N ALA A 54 16.37 0.84 13.20
CA ALA A 54 15.69 -0.35 13.72
C ALA A 54 16.41 -0.83 14.99
N ILE A 55 15.66 -1.43 15.92
CA ILE A 55 16.14 -1.74 17.28
C ILE A 55 15.61 -3.10 17.70
N VAL A 56 16.46 -3.93 18.30
CA VAL A 56 16.07 -5.20 18.92
C VAL A 56 16.79 -5.39 20.26
N GLY A 57 16.19 -6.16 21.18
CA GLY A 57 16.82 -6.57 22.43
C GLY A 57 17.30 -8.02 22.37
N ASP A 58 18.42 -8.33 23.00
CA ASP A 58 18.91 -9.71 23.15
C ASP A 58 18.45 -10.37 24.47
N SER A 59 18.79 -11.64 24.66
CA SER A 59 18.43 -12.42 25.86
C SER A 59 19.08 -11.90 27.16
N GLN A 60 20.14 -11.09 27.04
CA GLN A 60 20.86 -10.47 28.16
C GLN A 60 20.32 -9.06 28.49
N GLY A 61 19.33 -8.58 27.74
CA GLY A 61 18.72 -7.26 27.89
C GLY A 61 19.57 -6.13 27.32
N ASN A 62 20.57 -6.45 26.49
CA ASN A 62 21.28 -5.45 25.71
C ASN A 62 20.43 -5.05 24.50
N VAL A 63 20.62 -3.81 24.06
CA VAL A 63 19.90 -3.20 22.96
C VAL A 63 20.83 -3.10 21.76
N HIS A 64 20.39 -3.63 20.64
CA HIS A 64 21.05 -3.59 19.34
C HIS A 64 20.35 -2.55 18.49
N ILE A 65 21.12 -1.61 17.97
CA ILE A 65 20.59 -0.47 17.20
C ILE A 65 21.28 -0.45 15.85
N ILE A 66 20.49 -0.47 14.78
CA ILE A 66 20.97 -0.29 13.42
C ILE A 66 20.36 0.96 12.80
N TRP A 67 21.10 1.63 11.91
CA TRP A 67 20.59 2.79 11.18
C TRP A 67 21.33 3.00 9.86
N ALA A 68 20.69 3.69 8.93
CA ALA A 68 21.30 4.14 7.69
C ALA A 68 22.01 5.49 7.90
N ARG A 69 23.29 5.57 7.52
CA ARG A 69 24.04 6.83 7.51
C ARG A 69 24.16 7.38 6.10
N ASN A 70 23.67 8.60 5.89
CA ASN A 70 23.56 9.29 4.59
C ASN A 70 22.81 8.47 3.52
N ASN A 71 22.01 7.48 3.93
CA ASN A 71 21.42 6.44 3.09
C ASN A 71 22.45 5.66 2.26
N LEU A 72 23.70 5.55 2.73
CA LEU A 72 24.80 4.88 2.01
C LEU A 72 25.27 3.59 2.66
N HIS A 73 25.30 3.51 3.99
CA HIS A 73 25.83 2.35 4.71
C HIS A 73 25.05 2.12 6.00
N LEU A 74 24.91 0.86 6.42
CA LEU A 74 24.34 0.55 7.73
C LEU A 74 25.42 0.66 8.78
N TYR A 75 25.02 1.21 9.91
CA TYR A 75 25.80 1.29 11.13
C TYR A 75 25.08 0.55 12.24
N TYR A 76 25.86 0.01 13.15
CA TYR A 76 25.42 -0.80 14.28
C TYR A 76 26.05 -0.28 15.58
N SER A 77 25.29 -0.33 16.66
CA SER A 77 25.79 -0.16 18.03
C SER A 77 25.08 -1.12 18.97
N MET A 78 25.78 -1.51 20.04
CA MET A 78 25.25 -2.37 21.10
C MET A 78 25.38 -1.64 22.44
N LEU A 79 24.30 -1.61 23.20
CA LEU A 79 24.25 -0.97 24.51
C LEU A 79 23.76 -1.96 25.56
N ALA A 80 24.31 -1.90 26.76
CA ALA A 80 23.79 -2.63 27.89
C ALA A 80 22.43 -2.09 28.34
N SER A 81 21.70 -2.88 29.11
CA SER A 81 20.40 -2.50 29.72
C SER A 81 20.42 -1.21 30.56
N ASN A 82 21.60 -0.79 31.02
CA ASN A 82 21.82 0.44 31.78
C ASN A 82 22.22 1.64 30.89
N GLY A 83 22.27 1.47 29.56
CA GLY A 83 22.71 2.48 28.60
C GLY A 83 24.22 2.52 28.35
N GLU A 84 25.04 1.68 28.98
CA GLU A 84 26.48 1.66 28.69
C GLU A 84 26.74 1.17 27.25
N ILE A 85 27.54 1.90 26.48
CA ILE A 85 27.92 1.47 25.13
C ILE A 85 28.87 0.28 25.25
N LEU A 86 28.47 -0.87 24.69
CA LEU A 86 29.28 -2.08 24.61
C LEU A 86 30.08 -2.13 23.31
N ILE A 87 29.44 -1.72 22.21
CA ILE A 87 30.04 -1.57 20.88
C ILE A 87 29.61 -0.21 20.33
N ASP A 88 30.58 0.67 20.11
CA ASP A 88 30.32 1.99 19.52
C ASP A 88 30.04 1.87 18.01
N ALA A 89 29.48 2.92 17.43
CA ALA A 89 29.00 2.97 16.04
C ALA A 89 30.00 2.35 15.06
N THR A 90 29.62 1.18 14.51
CA THR A 90 30.43 0.36 13.61
C THR A 90 29.70 0.22 12.28
N GLN A 91 30.36 0.53 11.16
CA GLN A 91 29.79 0.23 9.83
C GLN A 91 29.78 -1.29 9.63
N ILE A 92 28.65 -1.83 9.16
CA ILE A 92 28.42 -3.28 9.00
C ILE A 92 28.08 -3.71 7.57
N THR A 93 27.95 -2.77 6.63
CA THR A 93 27.84 -3.08 5.21
C THR A 93 29.19 -3.05 4.54
N ASN A 94 29.35 -3.92 3.55
CA ASN A 94 30.55 -4.04 2.75
C ASN A 94 30.97 -2.73 2.07
N PRO A 95 32.25 -2.61 1.69
CA PRO A 95 32.72 -1.50 0.87
C PRO A 95 32.02 -1.50 -0.50
N GLY A 96 31.42 -0.37 -0.87
CA GLY A 96 30.68 -0.30 -2.12
C GLY A 96 29.88 0.99 -2.26
N ILE A 97 29.15 1.07 -3.37
CA ILE A 97 28.11 2.07 -3.54
C ILE A 97 26.81 1.37 -3.21
N HIS A 98 26.17 1.77 -2.12
CA HIS A 98 24.83 1.30 -1.75
C HIS A 98 23.88 2.49 -1.64
N LYS A 99 22.58 2.19 -1.73
CA LYS A 99 21.53 3.12 -1.34
C LYS A 99 20.59 2.39 -0.41
N ILE A 100 20.74 2.63 0.88
CA ILE A 100 20.07 1.83 1.91
C ILE A 100 18.71 2.41 2.24
N TRP A 101 17.71 1.53 2.20
CA TRP A 101 16.32 1.83 2.51
C TRP A 101 15.70 0.74 3.39
N HIS A 102 14.88 1.18 4.34
CA HIS A 102 14.01 0.38 5.19
C HIS A 102 14.68 -0.86 5.79
N PRO A 103 15.73 -0.68 6.61
CA PRO A 103 16.30 -1.80 7.34
C PRO A 103 15.35 -2.27 8.43
N ASP A 104 15.31 -3.58 8.65
CA ASP A 104 14.59 -4.24 9.74
C ASP A 104 15.49 -5.28 10.41
N VAL A 105 15.20 -5.60 11.69
CA VAL A 105 16.12 -6.36 12.54
C VAL A 105 15.40 -7.27 13.54
N VAL A 106 15.93 -8.49 13.71
CA VAL A 106 15.49 -9.45 14.72
C VAL A 106 16.71 -10.12 15.39
N ALA A 107 16.55 -10.60 16.62
CA ALA A 107 17.55 -11.37 17.34
C ALA A 107 17.11 -12.84 17.43
N ASP A 108 18.03 -13.78 17.20
CA ASP A 108 17.76 -15.22 17.42
C ASP A 108 18.02 -15.64 18.88
N ASP A 109 17.70 -16.90 19.18
CA ASP A 109 17.89 -17.50 20.51
C ASP A 109 19.37 -17.61 20.94
N ASP A 110 20.31 -17.47 19.99
CA ASP A 110 21.77 -17.50 20.22
C ASP A 110 22.37 -16.08 20.33
N ASP A 111 21.53 -15.05 20.44
CA ASP A 111 21.89 -13.62 20.44
C ASP A 111 22.66 -13.16 19.17
N ASN A 112 22.46 -13.83 18.03
CA ASN A 112 22.82 -13.28 16.72
C ASN A 112 21.74 -12.30 16.26
N ILE A 113 22.18 -11.28 15.51
CA ILE A 113 21.32 -10.20 15.04
C ILE A 113 21.17 -10.32 13.53
N HIS A 114 19.96 -10.59 13.08
CA HIS A 114 19.62 -10.74 11.67
C HIS A 114 19.04 -9.44 11.15
N ILE A 115 19.54 -8.99 10.01
CA ILE A 115 19.22 -7.68 9.45
C ILE A 115 18.83 -7.86 8.00
N VAL A 116 17.69 -7.29 7.61
CA VAL A 116 17.27 -7.14 6.21
C VAL A 116 17.25 -5.68 5.83
N TRP A 117 17.49 -5.38 4.56
CA TRP A 117 17.45 -4.01 4.04
C TRP A 117 17.34 -3.99 2.52
N THR A 118 16.91 -2.86 1.98
CA THR A 118 16.85 -2.64 0.52
C THR A 118 18.09 -1.90 0.03
N ASP A 119 18.77 -2.44 -0.98
CA ASP A 119 19.78 -1.71 -1.75
C ASP A 119 19.18 -1.16 -3.04
N LYS A 120 18.88 0.14 -3.08
CA LYS A 120 18.39 0.84 -4.29
C LYS A 120 19.53 1.32 -5.21
N SER A 121 20.74 0.79 -5.05
CA SER A 121 21.84 1.07 -5.99
C SER A 121 21.77 0.13 -7.21
N GLY A 122 21.73 0.71 -8.41
CA GLY A 122 21.62 -0.09 -9.63
C GLY A 122 20.27 -0.80 -9.74
N THR A 123 20.29 -2.13 -9.89
CA THR A 123 19.09 -2.97 -9.78
C THR A 123 18.77 -3.18 -8.30
N HIS A 124 17.51 -2.94 -7.92
CA HIS A 124 17.12 -2.95 -6.51
C HIS A 124 17.27 -4.36 -5.92
N LYS A 125 17.67 -4.47 -4.65
CA LYS A 125 17.93 -5.77 -4.00
C LYS A 125 17.28 -5.80 -2.63
N ILE A 126 16.72 -6.95 -2.26
CA ILE A 126 16.54 -7.29 -0.85
C ILE A 126 17.82 -7.96 -0.39
N MET A 127 18.41 -7.41 0.67
CA MET A 127 19.69 -7.82 1.23
C MET A 127 19.46 -8.42 2.62
N TYR A 128 20.34 -9.33 3.00
CA TYR A 128 20.39 -9.94 4.33
C TYR A 128 21.83 -9.93 4.85
N THR A 129 22.01 -9.68 6.14
CA THR A 129 23.29 -9.84 6.85
C THR A 129 23.00 -10.33 8.27
N ALA A 130 23.96 -11.02 8.90
CA ALA A 130 23.81 -11.44 10.28
C ALA A 130 25.06 -11.12 11.09
N LEU A 131 24.87 -10.54 12.27
CA LEU A 131 25.92 -10.20 13.21
C LEU A 131 25.95 -11.23 14.36
N SER A 132 27.14 -11.61 14.79
CA SER A 132 27.41 -12.37 16.01
C SER A 132 28.26 -11.51 16.96
N PRO A 133 27.68 -10.46 17.58
CA PRO A 133 28.44 -9.45 18.32
C PRO A 133 29.22 -10.04 19.52
N TYR A 134 28.75 -11.14 20.09
CA TYR A 134 29.41 -11.82 21.22
C TYR A 134 30.78 -12.43 20.89
N LYS A 135 31.16 -12.54 19.60
CA LYS A 135 32.48 -13.04 19.18
C LYS A 135 33.64 -12.16 19.67
N ILE A 136 33.41 -10.88 19.95
CA ILE A 136 34.46 -9.92 20.34
C ILE A 136 34.57 -9.68 21.85
N GLN A 137 33.95 -10.53 22.67
CA GLN A 137 34.05 -10.37 24.12
C GLN A 137 35.51 -10.47 24.62
N PRO A 138 35.88 -9.69 25.66
CA PRO A 138 35.04 -8.75 26.42
C PRO A 138 34.77 -7.44 25.66
N PHE A 139 33.57 -6.89 25.84
CA PHE A 139 33.19 -5.58 25.31
C PHE A 139 34.00 -4.45 25.97
N ASN A 140 34.36 -3.43 25.20
CA ASN A 140 35.20 -2.32 25.65
C ASN A 140 34.62 -0.93 25.33
N GLY A 141 33.40 -0.88 24.78
CA GLY A 141 32.72 0.36 24.41
C GLY A 141 33.41 1.15 23.29
N GLN A 142 34.29 0.53 22.52
CA GLN A 142 34.93 1.14 21.35
C GLN A 142 34.26 0.66 20.05
N THR A 143 34.52 1.37 18.95
CA THR A 143 34.12 0.94 17.60
C THR A 143 34.80 -0.38 17.27
N SER A 144 34.04 -1.31 16.66
CA SER A 144 34.55 -2.57 16.14
C SER A 144 34.87 -2.47 14.64
N THR A 145 35.08 -3.60 13.99
CA THR A 145 35.13 -3.73 12.53
C THR A 145 34.07 -4.70 12.08
N ASP A 146 33.44 -4.45 10.93
CA ASP A 146 32.46 -5.33 10.27
C ASP A 146 32.81 -6.82 10.41
N GLY A 147 33.91 -7.27 9.80
CA GLY A 147 34.31 -8.69 9.83
C GLY A 147 34.67 -9.27 11.21
N ALA A 148 34.75 -8.48 12.28
CA ALA A 148 34.93 -8.99 13.64
C ALA A 148 33.60 -9.37 14.31
N ILE A 149 32.51 -8.69 13.93
CA ILE A 149 31.17 -8.90 14.48
C ILE A 149 30.23 -9.57 13.50
N THR A 150 30.58 -9.66 12.22
CA THR A 150 29.75 -10.30 11.19
C THR A 150 29.83 -11.82 11.29
N GLY A 151 28.64 -12.44 11.35
CA GLY A 151 28.44 -13.88 11.28
C GLY A 151 28.30 -14.36 9.84
N ILE A 152 27.41 -13.71 9.09
CA ILE A 152 27.16 -13.95 7.66
C ILE A 152 27.21 -12.58 6.97
N ASP A 153 27.97 -12.51 5.89
CA ASP A 153 28.22 -11.28 5.14
C ASP A 153 27.01 -10.86 4.28
N ASP A 154 27.03 -9.65 3.74
CA ASP A 154 25.96 -9.08 2.91
C ASP A 154 25.57 -10.03 1.76
N THR A 155 24.39 -10.61 1.88
CA THR A 155 23.85 -11.62 0.98
C THR A 155 22.64 -11.07 0.24
N ILE A 156 22.58 -11.31 -1.08
CA ILE A 156 21.43 -10.93 -1.90
C ILE A 156 20.36 -12.01 -1.75
N ILE A 157 19.19 -11.63 -1.25
CA ILE A 157 18.00 -12.50 -1.19
C ILE A 157 17.26 -12.48 -2.51
N SER A 158 16.97 -11.28 -3.04
CA SER A 158 16.33 -11.10 -4.33
C SER A 158 16.86 -9.88 -5.08
N GLN A 159 16.98 -9.98 -6.40
CA GLN A 159 17.47 -8.90 -7.27
C GLN A 159 16.85 -8.95 -8.67
N ARG A 160 16.14 -7.88 -9.07
CA ARG A 160 15.57 -7.68 -10.41
C ARG A 160 15.56 -6.19 -10.78
N ALA A 161 15.01 -5.86 -11.95
CA ALA A 161 14.99 -4.48 -12.46
C ALA A 161 13.89 -3.61 -11.82
N GLN A 162 12.79 -4.22 -11.41
CA GLN A 162 11.62 -3.59 -10.78
C GLN A 162 11.93 -3.11 -9.37
N ASP A 163 11.14 -2.13 -8.89
CA ASP A 163 11.26 -1.65 -7.52
C ASP A 163 10.88 -2.76 -6.54
N ARG A 164 11.69 -2.92 -5.51
CA ARG A 164 11.46 -3.81 -4.38
C ARG A 164 11.92 -3.07 -3.14
N ASP A 165 11.10 -3.10 -2.10
CA ASP A 165 11.35 -2.30 -0.91
C ASP A 165 10.62 -2.84 0.33
N TRP A 166 10.77 -2.14 1.46
CA TRP A 166 10.11 -2.42 2.73
C TRP A 166 10.22 -3.89 3.17
N PRO A 167 11.45 -4.45 3.24
CA PRO A 167 11.61 -5.78 3.80
C PRO A 167 11.31 -5.76 5.29
N SER A 168 10.66 -6.82 5.74
CA SER A 168 10.42 -7.13 7.15
C SER A 168 10.91 -8.54 7.45
N ILE A 169 11.44 -8.75 8.66
CA ILE A 169 12.13 -9.99 9.06
C ILE A 169 11.62 -10.53 10.39
N ASP A 170 11.48 -11.85 10.49
CA ASP A 170 11.37 -12.54 11.77
C ASP A 170 12.04 -13.93 11.72
N VAL A 171 12.24 -14.55 12.87
CA VAL A 171 12.96 -15.83 13.05
C VAL A 171 12.07 -16.88 13.69
N ASP A 172 12.12 -18.12 13.19
CA ASP A 172 11.42 -19.26 13.78
C ASP A 172 12.24 -19.97 14.86
N SER A 173 11.62 -20.90 15.60
CA SER A 173 12.30 -21.63 16.68
C SER A 173 13.41 -22.59 16.22
N GLN A 174 13.60 -22.74 14.90
CA GLN A 174 14.70 -23.51 14.30
C GLN A 174 15.82 -22.61 13.80
N GLY A 175 15.71 -21.29 13.97
CA GLY A 175 16.66 -20.30 13.49
C GLY A 175 16.53 -20.00 11.99
N ASN A 176 15.45 -20.41 11.34
CA ASN A 176 15.20 -20.02 9.96
C ASN A 176 14.63 -18.60 9.93
N ILE A 177 15.00 -17.86 8.89
CA ILE A 177 14.67 -16.46 8.72
C ILE A 177 13.56 -16.33 7.69
N HIS A 178 12.51 -15.63 8.09
CA HIS A 178 11.32 -15.33 7.31
C HIS A 178 11.40 -13.88 6.84
N ILE A 179 11.30 -13.64 5.54
CA ILE A 179 11.44 -12.30 4.95
C ILE A 179 10.23 -12.04 4.07
N ALA A 180 9.55 -10.92 4.30
CA ALA A 180 8.50 -10.41 3.43
C ALA A 180 8.88 -9.01 2.90
N TRP A 181 8.51 -8.68 1.67
CA TRP A 181 8.80 -7.37 1.05
C TRP A 181 7.76 -7.01 0.00
N GLU A 182 7.71 -5.74 -0.40
CA GLU A 182 6.94 -5.32 -1.57
C GLU A 182 7.81 -5.36 -2.83
N ASP A 183 7.27 -5.86 -3.95
CA ASP A 183 7.96 -5.93 -5.25
C ASP A 183 6.96 -5.62 -6.38
N GLU A 184 7.37 -4.78 -7.33
CA GLU A 184 6.61 -4.47 -8.55
C GLU A 184 6.79 -5.52 -9.65
N TYR A 185 7.63 -6.54 -9.42
CA TYR A 185 7.80 -7.64 -10.36
C TYR A 185 6.53 -8.49 -10.48
N ASP A 186 6.15 -8.77 -11.72
CA ASP A 186 5.17 -9.80 -12.08
C ASP A 186 5.60 -10.44 -13.41
N GLU A 187 5.84 -11.76 -13.41
CA GLU A 187 6.26 -12.49 -14.60
C GLU A 187 5.24 -12.38 -15.75
N LEU A 188 3.95 -12.22 -15.42
CA LEU A 188 2.87 -12.19 -16.40
C LEU A 188 2.38 -10.78 -16.73
N GLU A 189 2.98 -9.75 -16.12
CA GLU A 189 2.60 -8.32 -16.26
C GLU A 189 1.10 -8.04 -16.04
N LYS A 190 0.40 -8.92 -15.32
CA LYS A 190 -1.02 -8.84 -14.98
C LYS A 190 -1.32 -7.74 -13.99
N PHE A 191 -0.36 -7.38 -13.15
CA PHE A 191 -0.54 -6.37 -12.12
C PHE A 191 -0.02 -4.98 -12.53
N PHE A 192 0.36 -4.78 -13.80
CA PHE A 192 0.73 -3.46 -14.35
C PHE A 192 1.77 -2.70 -13.52
N ASN A 193 2.80 -3.41 -13.03
CA ASN A 193 3.83 -2.89 -12.13
C ASN A 193 3.26 -2.27 -10.83
N GLN A 194 2.09 -2.71 -10.38
CA GLN A 194 1.59 -2.40 -9.04
C GLN A 194 2.31 -3.28 -8.02
N PRO A 195 2.76 -2.71 -6.89
CA PRO A 195 3.51 -3.46 -5.88
C PRO A 195 2.65 -4.59 -5.31
N GLN A 196 3.28 -5.76 -5.17
CA GLN A 196 2.74 -6.99 -4.59
C GLN A 196 3.60 -7.43 -3.40
N VAL A 197 3.06 -8.28 -2.53
CA VAL A 197 3.81 -8.83 -1.40
C VAL A 197 4.47 -10.15 -1.78
N TYR A 198 5.77 -10.22 -1.56
CA TYR A 198 6.59 -11.41 -1.73
C TYR A 198 7.10 -11.94 -0.40
N TYR A 199 7.43 -13.23 -0.38
CA TYR A 199 7.96 -13.93 0.78
C TYR A 199 9.08 -14.89 0.39
N SER A 200 10.10 -14.99 1.24
CA SER A 200 11.17 -15.99 1.17
C SER A 200 11.49 -16.52 2.58
N MET A 201 12.02 -17.73 2.65
CA MET A 201 12.55 -18.34 3.86
C MET A 201 13.96 -18.83 3.60
N ILE A 202 14.89 -18.45 4.47
CA ILE A 202 16.29 -18.85 4.39
C ILE A 202 16.73 -19.49 5.70
N GLN A 203 17.75 -20.35 5.63
CA GLN A 203 18.42 -20.95 6.78
C GLN A 203 19.86 -20.45 6.83
N PRO A 204 20.19 -19.61 7.83
CA PRO A 204 21.55 -19.17 8.08
C PRO A 204 22.47 -20.33 8.48
N ASP A 205 23.67 -20.41 7.91
CA ASP A 205 24.73 -21.32 8.35
C ASP A 205 25.97 -20.51 8.79
N PHE A 206 26.08 -20.28 10.09
CA PHE A 206 27.20 -19.54 10.69
C PHE A 206 28.54 -20.29 10.65
N VAL A 207 28.55 -21.59 10.32
CA VAL A 207 29.80 -22.37 10.16
C VAL A 207 30.40 -22.11 8.79
N THR A 208 29.59 -22.10 7.75
CA THR A 208 30.03 -21.80 6.38
C THR A 208 29.96 -20.30 6.05
N GLN A 209 29.30 -19.50 6.90
CA GLN A 209 29.05 -18.08 6.73
C GLN A 209 28.24 -17.77 5.47
N ASP A 210 27.23 -18.61 5.20
CA ASP A 210 26.37 -18.55 4.02
C ASP A 210 24.90 -18.77 4.41
N VAL A 211 23.99 -18.66 3.46
CA VAL A 211 22.55 -18.93 3.65
C VAL A 211 22.07 -20.02 2.69
N ILE A 212 21.12 -20.83 3.15
CA ILE A 212 20.43 -21.81 2.32
C ILE A 212 18.99 -21.32 2.10
N THR A 213 18.59 -21.07 0.86
CA THR A 213 17.19 -20.74 0.55
C THR A 213 16.30 -21.97 0.69
N LEU A 214 15.35 -21.92 1.63
CA LEU A 214 14.36 -22.97 1.86
C LEU A 214 13.10 -22.74 1.01
N PHE A 215 12.63 -21.49 0.95
CA PHE A 215 11.58 -21.03 0.04
C PHE A 215 12.09 -19.82 -0.74
N ASP A 216 12.07 -19.94 -2.06
CA ASP A 216 12.43 -18.86 -2.99
C ASP A 216 11.29 -17.83 -3.09
N ASP A 217 11.55 -16.71 -3.77
CA ASP A 217 10.64 -15.58 -3.99
C ASP A 217 9.21 -16.04 -4.34
N THR A 218 8.30 -16.00 -3.37
CA THR A 218 6.92 -16.47 -3.52
C THR A 218 5.95 -15.31 -3.44
N LEU A 219 5.14 -15.12 -4.50
CA LEU A 219 4.08 -14.11 -4.53
C LEU A 219 2.93 -14.52 -3.60
N LEU A 220 2.59 -13.66 -2.63
CA LEU A 220 1.49 -13.88 -1.68
C LEU A 220 0.16 -13.23 -2.12
N THR A 221 0.21 -12.19 -2.94
CA THR A 221 -0.97 -11.40 -3.35
C THR A 221 -1.25 -11.52 -4.86
N PRO A 222 -1.96 -12.55 -5.33
CA PRO A 222 -2.17 -12.77 -6.76
C PRO A 222 -3.38 -11.97 -7.33
N ILE A 223 -3.62 -10.74 -6.88
CA ILE A 223 -4.81 -9.94 -7.23
C ILE A 223 -4.43 -8.48 -7.48
N ILE A 224 -5.10 -7.83 -8.43
CA ILE A 224 -4.93 -6.42 -8.78
C ILE A 224 -5.20 -5.50 -7.57
N GLY A 225 -4.46 -4.40 -7.51
CA GLY A 225 -4.58 -3.35 -6.51
C GLY A 225 -3.28 -3.18 -5.73
N HIS A 226 -3.06 -1.99 -5.19
CA HIS A 226 -1.83 -1.68 -4.46
C HIS A 226 -1.72 -2.55 -3.20
N LYS A 227 -0.53 -3.11 -3.00
CA LYS A 227 -0.12 -3.83 -1.79
C LYS A 227 1.23 -3.27 -1.37
N GLY A 228 1.44 -3.02 -0.09
CA GLY A 228 2.73 -2.48 0.33
C GLY A 228 2.97 -2.58 1.82
N HIS A 229 4.17 -2.16 2.23
CA HIS A 229 4.58 -2.08 3.63
C HIS A 229 4.26 -3.35 4.44
N PRO A 230 4.74 -4.54 4.00
CA PRO A 230 4.48 -5.75 4.76
C PRO A 230 5.19 -5.74 6.10
N ASP A 231 4.58 -6.38 7.08
CA ASP A 231 5.17 -6.67 8.39
C ASP A 231 4.98 -8.16 8.69
N ILE A 232 6.01 -8.83 9.19
CA ILE A 232 6.02 -10.27 9.43
C ILE A 232 6.27 -10.57 10.90
N VAL A 233 5.52 -11.55 11.43
CA VAL A 233 5.76 -12.12 12.76
C VAL A 233 5.64 -13.64 12.71
N VAL A 234 6.42 -14.32 13.53
CA VAL A 234 6.42 -15.77 13.73
C VAL A 234 6.02 -16.03 15.18
N ASP A 235 4.95 -16.79 15.36
CA ASP A 235 4.49 -17.12 16.72
C ASP A 235 5.30 -18.27 17.36
N ALA A 236 5.05 -18.52 18.65
CA ALA A 236 5.72 -19.58 19.40
C ALA A 236 5.46 -21.02 18.88
N ASN A 237 4.61 -21.21 17.87
CA ASN A 237 4.36 -22.49 17.20
C ASN A 237 4.93 -22.50 15.76
N ASP A 238 5.84 -21.59 15.43
CA ASP A 238 6.40 -21.37 14.10
C ASP A 238 5.35 -21.01 13.03
N GLN A 239 4.23 -20.39 13.43
CA GLN A 239 3.24 -19.89 12.47
C GLN A 239 3.57 -18.48 12.03
N VAL A 240 3.83 -18.35 10.73
CA VAL A 240 4.10 -17.08 10.06
C VAL A 240 2.80 -16.31 9.84
N GLN A 241 2.75 -15.07 10.31
CA GLN A 241 1.69 -14.10 10.02
C GLN A 241 2.32 -12.92 9.29
N ILE A 242 1.70 -12.51 8.18
CA ILE A 242 2.14 -11.35 7.40
C ILE A 242 0.94 -10.42 7.24
N ALA A 243 1.11 -9.16 7.61
CA ALA A 243 0.15 -8.09 7.39
C ALA A 243 0.72 -7.10 6.37
N TRP A 244 -0.15 -6.42 5.61
CA TRP A 244 0.27 -5.45 4.59
C TRP A 244 -0.85 -4.43 4.33
N ASP A 245 -0.49 -3.30 3.74
CA ASP A 245 -1.43 -2.31 3.24
C ASP A 245 -2.14 -2.83 1.99
N ASP A 246 -3.47 -2.69 1.93
CA ASP A 246 -4.26 -3.26 0.85
C ASP A 246 -5.38 -2.33 0.37
N THR A 247 -5.55 -2.20 -0.94
CA THR A 247 -6.68 -1.47 -1.54
C THR A 247 -7.98 -2.25 -1.61
N ARG A 248 -7.97 -3.56 -1.32
CA ARG A 248 -9.19 -4.39 -1.26
C ARG A 248 -10.18 -3.82 -0.25
N GLY A 249 -11.46 -3.83 -0.59
CA GLY A 249 -12.52 -3.16 0.18
C GLY A 249 -12.58 -1.64 -0.05
N GLY A 250 -11.66 -1.09 -0.85
CA GLY A 250 -11.68 0.31 -1.27
C GLY A 250 -12.91 0.63 -2.13
N LYS A 251 -13.39 1.86 -2.00
CA LYS A 251 -14.53 2.41 -2.76
C LYS A 251 -14.04 3.55 -3.63
N VAL A 252 -14.30 3.47 -4.93
CA VAL A 252 -13.97 4.52 -5.90
C VAL A 252 -15.26 4.96 -6.56
N GLU A 253 -15.46 6.27 -6.70
CA GLU A 253 -16.54 6.85 -7.47
C GLU A 253 -15.99 7.62 -8.67
N LEU A 254 -16.42 7.20 -9.85
CA LEU A 254 -16.04 7.73 -11.15
C LEU A 254 -17.20 8.57 -11.70
N VAL A 255 -16.95 9.84 -11.94
CA VAL A 255 -17.90 10.73 -12.62
C VAL A 255 -17.34 11.09 -13.98
N PHE A 256 -17.97 10.59 -15.03
CA PHE A 256 -17.60 10.97 -16.40
C PHE A 256 -18.39 12.19 -16.81
N VAL A 257 -17.73 13.17 -17.42
CA VAL A 257 -18.34 14.35 -18.04
C VAL A 257 -18.04 14.27 -19.52
N ILE A 258 -19.05 13.93 -20.31
CA ILE A 258 -18.88 13.54 -21.70
C ILE A 258 -19.59 14.53 -22.59
N ASP A 259 -18.87 14.96 -23.60
CA ASP A 259 -19.40 15.72 -24.72
C ASP A 259 -20.43 14.89 -25.51
N THR A 260 -21.52 15.54 -25.90
CA THR A 260 -22.62 14.90 -26.65
C THR A 260 -22.82 15.50 -28.03
N SER A 261 -21.94 16.40 -28.45
CA SER A 261 -22.00 17.02 -29.76
C SER A 261 -21.87 15.99 -30.88
N GLY A 262 -22.17 16.43 -32.09
CA GLY A 262 -22.20 15.56 -33.26
C GLY A 262 -20.83 15.10 -33.76
N SER A 263 -19.72 15.46 -33.12
CA SER A 263 -18.37 15.00 -33.48
C SER A 263 -18.02 13.67 -32.81
N MET A 264 -18.56 13.41 -31.62
CA MET A 264 -18.39 12.16 -30.88
C MET A 264 -19.35 11.08 -31.36
N TYR A 265 -18.82 10.01 -31.96
CA TYR A 265 -19.60 8.88 -32.48
C TYR A 265 -19.27 7.58 -31.73
N SER A 266 -18.25 6.87 -32.20
CA SER A 266 -17.78 5.61 -31.61
C SER A 266 -17.21 5.81 -30.21
N GLU A 267 -16.63 6.98 -29.96
CA GLU A 267 -16.02 7.38 -28.70
C GLU A 267 -17.03 7.30 -27.55
N TRP A 268 -18.29 7.63 -27.83
CA TRP A 268 -19.38 7.52 -26.85
C TRP A 268 -19.63 6.06 -26.47
N ALA A 269 -19.67 5.16 -27.46
CA ALA A 269 -19.84 3.73 -27.22
C ALA A 269 -18.64 3.11 -26.48
N ASP A 270 -17.42 3.55 -26.85
CA ASP A 270 -16.17 3.06 -26.28
C ASP A 270 -16.02 3.42 -24.79
N VAL A 271 -16.63 4.52 -24.32
CA VAL A 271 -16.67 4.83 -22.87
C VAL A 271 -17.39 3.73 -22.09
N CYS A 272 -18.52 3.22 -22.59
CA CYS A 272 -19.22 2.13 -21.93
C CYS A 272 -18.41 0.84 -21.95
N THR A 273 -17.66 0.58 -23.03
CA THR A 273 -16.71 -0.54 -23.07
C THR A 273 -15.62 -0.39 -22.00
N VAL A 274 -15.07 0.83 -21.79
CA VAL A 274 -14.10 1.10 -20.72
C VAL A 274 -14.70 0.81 -19.33
N ILE A 275 -15.95 1.17 -19.09
CA ILE A 275 -16.55 1.08 -17.75
C ILE A 275 -17.09 -0.33 -17.48
N TYR A 276 -17.92 -0.83 -18.39
CA TYR A 276 -18.74 -2.04 -18.23
C TYR A 276 -18.15 -3.28 -18.92
N GLY A 277 -17.17 -3.09 -19.79
CA GLY A 277 -16.58 -4.15 -20.59
C GLY A 277 -17.37 -4.42 -21.87
N GLY A 278 -16.71 -5.06 -22.83
CA GLY A 278 -17.28 -5.40 -24.13
C GLY A 278 -16.26 -5.30 -25.25
N SER A 279 -16.66 -4.71 -26.38
CA SER A 279 -15.82 -4.62 -27.58
C SER A 279 -15.76 -3.19 -28.10
N PHE A 280 -14.54 -2.67 -28.18
CA PHE A 280 -14.27 -1.36 -28.74
C PHE A 280 -14.65 -1.33 -30.23
N SER A 281 -14.84 -0.12 -30.73
CA SER A 281 -15.12 0.19 -32.13
C SER A 281 -14.08 -0.37 -33.12
N ASP A 282 -12.84 -0.59 -32.68
CA ASP A 282 -11.76 -1.21 -33.46
C ASP A 282 -11.79 -2.76 -33.47
N GLY A 283 -12.73 -3.37 -32.73
CA GLY A 283 -12.92 -4.81 -32.60
C GLY A 283 -12.07 -5.47 -31.51
N SER A 284 -11.26 -4.72 -30.77
CA SER A 284 -10.59 -5.21 -29.57
C SER A 284 -11.57 -5.34 -28.40
N SER A 285 -11.28 -6.25 -27.47
CA SER A 285 -12.14 -6.50 -26.31
C SER A 285 -11.48 -6.02 -25.03
N PHE A 286 -12.29 -5.47 -24.12
CA PHE A 286 -11.85 -5.08 -22.79
C PHE A 286 -12.83 -5.58 -21.74
N GLU A 287 -12.31 -6.01 -20.59
CA GLU A 287 -13.12 -6.57 -19.50
C GLU A 287 -13.96 -5.51 -18.79
N GLY A 288 -13.55 -4.24 -18.87
CA GLY A 288 -14.19 -3.13 -18.17
C GLY A 288 -13.56 -2.88 -16.82
N ILE A 289 -13.44 -1.60 -16.43
CA ILE A 289 -12.87 -1.19 -15.14
C ILE A 289 -13.72 -1.73 -13.98
N LYS A 290 -15.04 -1.70 -14.11
CA LYS A 290 -15.94 -2.13 -13.03
C LYS A 290 -15.82 -3.64 -12.78
N PRO A 291 -15.96 -4.53 -13.78
CA PRO A 291 -15.73 -5.97 -13.58
C PRO A 291 -14.31 -6.31 -13.07
N LEU A 292 -13.28 -5.65 -13.62
CA LEU A 292 -11.89 -5.89 -13.23
C LEU A 292 -11.63 -5.56 -11.76
N LEU A 293 -12.17 -4.45 -11.26
CA LEU A 293 -11.99 -4.04 -9.87
C LEU A 293 -12.92 -4.79 -8.89
N GLU A 294 -14.08 -5.27 -9.35
CA GLU A 294 -14.95 -6.15 -8.55
C GLU A 294 -14.28 -7.49 -8.22
N VAL A 295 -13.51 -8.07 -9.15
CA VAL A 295 -12.67 -9.26 -8.89
C VAL A 295 -11.64 -8.99 -7.80
N ALA A 296 -11.16 -7.75 -7.73
CA ALA A 296 -10.26 -7.27 -6.67
C ALA A 296 -10.99 -6.86 -5.38
N ASN A 297 -12.27 -7.21 -5.20
CA ASN A 297 -13.07 -6.85 -4.02
C ASN A 297 -13.09 -5.34 -3.74
N MET A 298 -13.04 -4.52 -4.80
CA MET A 298 -13.24 -3.07 -4.74
C MET A 298 -14.65 -2.75 -5.22
N THR A 299 -15.26 -1.69 -4.68
CA THR A 299 -16.55 -1.19 -5.17
C THR A 299 -16.32 0.00 -6.08
N VAL A 300 -16.78 -0.11 -7.32
CA VAL A 300 -16.75 0.98 -8.30
C VAL A 300 -18.15 1.56 -8.42
N TYR A 301 -18.29 2.80 -7.97
CA TYR A 301 -19.44 3.64 -8.23
C TYR A 301 -19.19 4.42 -9.51
N GLU A 302 -20.17 4.51 -10.40
CA GLU A 302 -20.01 5.27 -11.63
C GLU A 302 -21.24 6.10 -11.95
N THR A 303 -21.04 7.32 -12.45
CA THR A 303 -22.11 8.09 -13.09
C THR A 303 -21.55 8.74 -14.34
N ILE A 304 -22.26 8.60 -15.44
CA ILE A 304 -21.89 9.20 -16.72
C ILE A 304 -22.82 10.36 -16.99
N TYR A 305 -22.27 11.57 -17.14
CA TYR A 305 -23.04 12.77 -17.50
C TYR A 305 -22.72 13.17 -18.93
N GLY A 306 -23.72 13.05 -19.82
CA GLY A 306 -23.68 13.67 -21.12
C GLY A 306 -24.09 15.14 -21.03
N LEU A 307 -23.23 16.04 -21.49
CA LEU A 307 -23.43 17.50 -21.52
C LEU A 307 -24.51 17.87 -22.54
N ASP A 308 -25.65 18.40 -22.11
CA ASP A 308 -26.78 18.67 -23.00
C ASP A 308 -26.70 20.06 -23.63
N GLY A 309 -26.41 20.10 -24.94
CA GLY A 309 -26.49 21.30 -25.77
C GLY A 309 -27.89 21.62 -26.31
N GLY A 310 -28.92 20.91 -25.86
CA GLY A 310 -30.32 21.06 -26.30
C GLY A 310 -30.81 20.01 -27.29
N PHE A 311 -30.01 18.98 -27.53
CA PHE A 311 -30.32 17.85 -28.42
C PHE A 311 -30.37 16.49 -27.69
N GLY A 312 -30.10 16.47 -26.38
CA GLY A 312 -30.17 15.27 -25.55
C GLY A 312 -29.00 14.31 -25.75
N LEU A 313 -29.08 13.14 -25.10
CA LEU A 313 -28.05 12.11 -25.21
C LEU A 313 -28.06 11.47 -26.61
N PRO A 314 -26.88 11.12 -27.17
CA PRO A 314 -26.80 10.47 -28.47
C PRO A 314 -27.36 9.05 -28.42
N SER A 315 -27.78 8.51 -29.57
CA SER A 315 -28.33 7.14 -29.63
C SER A 315 -27.35 6.06 -29.16
N ALA A 316 -26.05 6.36 -29.19
CA ALA A 316 -25.00 5.49 -28.65
C ALA A 316 -25.23 5.16 -27.17
N ALA A 317 -25.80 6.10 -26.39
CA ALA A 317 -26.12 5.93 -24.97
C ALA A 317 -27.13 4.81 -24.67
N ASP A 318 -27.89 4.36 -25.67
CA ASP A 318 -28.89 3.31 -25.56
C ASP A 318 -28.51 2.02 -26.32
N SER A 319 -27.27 1.90 -26.78
CA SER A 319 -26.83 0.83 -27.69
C SER A 319 -25.51 0.18 -27.27
N GLY A 320 -25.22 -1.00 -27.81
CA GLY A 320 -23.97 -1.72 -27.52
C GLY A 320 -23.77 -1.95 -26.03
N ASP A 321 -22.56 -1.68 -25.55
CA ASP A 321 -22.17 -1.84 -24.15
C ASP A 321 -22.84 -0.80 -23.22
N CYS A 322 -23.44 0.26 -23.77
CA CYS A 322 -24.23 1.24 -23.03
C CYS A 322 -25.68 0.82 -22.77
N ALA A 323 -26.14 -0.24 -23.45
CA ALA A 323 -27.54 -0.64 -23.39
C ALA A 323 -27.99 -1.00 -21.96
N GLY A 324 -29.06 -0.35 -21.49
CA GLY A 324 -29.62 -0.57 -20.16
C GLY A 324 -29.09 0.36 -19.07
N TYR A 325 -28.07 1.18 -19.36
CA TYR A 325 -27.52 2.14 -18.39
C TYR A 325 -28.11 3.55 -18.51
N ASN A 326 -28.75 3.89 -19.62
CA ASN A 326 -29.42 5.18 -19.79
C ASN A 326 -30.62 5.36 -18.86
N GLN A 327 -30.54 6.38 -18.01
CA GLN A 327 -31.57 6.73 -17.03
C GLN A 327 -32.54 7.80 -17.56
N ASN A 328 -32.22 8.45 -18.67
CA ASN A 328 -32.98 9.57 -19.25
C ASN A 328 -33.40 10.60 -18.19
N ALA A 329 -32.47 10.92 -17.30
CA ALA A 329 -32.70 11.74 -16.12
C ALA A 329 -31.47 12.60 -15.80
N GLY A 330 -31.67 13.70 -15.09
CA GLY A 330 -30.59 14.53 -14.57
C GLY A 330 -29.87 13.92 -13.35
N PRO A 331 -29.04 14.73 -12.65
CA PRO A 331 -28.35 14.31 -11.44
C PRO A 331 -29.27 13.68 -10.38
N ARG A 332 -28.75 12.68 -9.66
CA ARG A 332 -29.47 11.98 -8.58
C ARG A 332 -29.70 12.91 -7.40
N SER A 333 -30.77 12.66 -6.64
CA SER A 333 -31.03 13.33 -5.37
C SER A 333 -30.27 12.72 -4.18
N THR A 334 -29.79 11.48 -4.32
CA THR A 334 -29.06 10.72 -3.31
C THR A 334 -27.74 10.17 -3.87
N PRO A 335 -26.72 10.00 -3.02
CA PRO A 335 -25.47 9.36 -3.42
C PRO A 335 -25.65 7.88 -3.72
N LEU A 336 -24.68 7.31 -4.45
CA LEU A 336 -24.54 5.86 -4.68
C LEU A 336 -24.11 5.14 -3.39
N GLY A 337 -24.36 3.84 -3.32
CA GLY A 337 -24.10 3.06 -2.13
C GLY A 337 -24.15 1.55 -2.37
N ASP A 338 -24.01 0.77 -1.29
CA ASP A 338 -23.90 -0.68 -1.39
C ASP A 338 -25.19 -1.30 -1.97
N GLY A 339 -25.06 -2.03 -3.08
CA GLY A 339 -26.19 -2.61 -3.84
C GLY A 339 -26.89 -1.65 -4.81
N ASP A 340 -26.45 -0.38 -4.88
CA ASP A 340 -26.85 0.64 -5.84
C ASP A 340 -25.60 1.38 -6.28
N ASP A 341 -24.74 0.63 -6.96
CA ASP A 341 -23.41 1.09 -7.34
C ASP A 341 -23.37 1.79 -8.71
N SER A 342 -24.50 1.86 -9.42
CA SER A 342 -24.59 2.47 -10.74
C SER A 342 -25.47 3.71 -10.73
N GLY A 343 -24.87 4.85 -11.03
CA GLY A 343 -25.57 6.08 -11.38
C GLY A 343 -26.17 6.03 -12.76
N GLY A 344 -25.59 5.22 -13.65
CA GLY A 344 -25.95 5.11 -15.06
C GLY A 344 -25.64 6.37 -15.85
N ILE A 345 -26.15 6.41 -17.08
CA ILE A 345 -25.99 7.53 -18.00
C ILE A 345 -27.11 8.54 -17.75
N ARG A 346 -26.72 9.80 -17.59
CA ARG A 346 -27.57 10.93 -17.19
C ARG A 346 -27.27 12.16 -18.01
N THR A 347 -28.23 13.06 -18.05
CA THR A 347 -28.13 14.33 -18.77
C THR A 347 -27.64 15.43 -17.82
N LEU A 348 -26.69 16.24 -18.27
CA LEU A 348 -26.20 17.41 -17.55
C LEU A 348 -26.50 18.67 -18.37
N SER A 349 -27.60 19.33 -18.05
CA SER A 349 -28.08 20.53 -18.76
C SER A 349 -27.49 21.84 -18.22
N THR A 350 -26.87 21.81 -17.05
CA THR A 350 -26.34 23.01 -16.40
C THR A 350 -25.07 22.67 -15.65
N THR A 351 -24.03 23.45 -15.93
CA THR A 351 -22.67 23.33 -15.39
C THR A 351 -22.31 24.62 -14.65
N VAL A 352 -21.03 24.82 -14.30
CA VAL A 352 -20.58 26.06 -13.64
C VAL A 352 -19.36 26.64 -14.33
N TYR A 353 -19.46 27.91 -14.71
CA TYR A 353 -18.37 28.67 -15.29
C TYR A 353 -18.31 30.07 -14.67
N ASN A 354 -17.11 30.52 -14.29
CA ASN A 354 -16.89 31.78 -13.57
C ASN A 354 -17.80 31.93 -12.35
N GLY A 355 -17.97 30.85 -11.58
CA GLY A 355 -18.81 30.81 -10.38
C GLY A 355 -20.32 30.99 -10.61
N ASN A 356 -20.80 30.94 -11.85
CA ASN A 356 -22.22 31.08 -12.19
C ASN A 356 -22.74 29.83 -12.90
N PRO A 357 -24.05 29.51 -12.78
CA PRO A 357 -24.69 28.50 -13.61
C PRO A 357 -24.45 28.79 -15.09
N TYR A 358 -24.01 27.76 -15.82
CA TYR A 358 -23.71 27.83 -17.24
C TYR A 358 -24.49 26.75 -18.00
N SER A 359 -25.00 27.09 -19.18
CA SER A 359 -25.69 26.15 -20.07
C SER A 359 -25.33 26.54 -21.49
N GLY A 360 -24.30 25.91 -22.03
CA GLY A 360 -23.94 26.07 -23.43
C GLY A 360 -24.94 25.37 -24.33
N SER A 361 -24.88 25.70 -25.62
CA SER A 361 -25.68 25.05 -26.67
C SER A 361 -24.85 24.09 -27.53
N SER A 362 -23.55 23.96 -27.23
CA SER A 362 -22.62 23.10 -27.97
C SER A 362 -22.70 21.64 -27.55
N GLY A 363 -22.96 21.39 -26.26
CA GLY A 363 -22.81 20.06 -25.66
C GLY A 363 -21.35 19.68 -25.37
N GLU A 364 -20.42 20.63 -25.47
CA GLU A 364 -18.96 20.40 -25.47
C GLU A 364 -18.28 20.97 -24.20
N ASP A 365 -19.07 21.48 -23.26
CA ASP A 365 -18.61 22.21 -22.06
C ASP A 365 -18.03 21.31 -20.95
N TRP A 366 -17.04 20.48 -21.28
CA TRP A 366 -16.43 19.55 -20.33
C TRP A 366 -15.65 20.26 -19.24
N GLY A 367 -15.06 21.43 -19.51
CA GLY A 367 -14.40 22.25 -18.49
C GLY A 367 -15.39 22.71 -17.41
N PRO A 368 -16.47 23.43 -17.77
CA PRO A 368 -17.51 23.83 -16.81
C PRO A 368 -18.20 22.63 -16.13
N GLY A 369 -18.36 21.50 -16.85
CA GLY A 369 -18.92 20.27 -16.30
C GLY A 369 -18.04 19.64 -15.23
N THR A 370 -16.73 19.56 -15.46
CA THR A 370 -15.75 19.09 -14.46
C THR A 370 -15.72 20.01 -13.23
N ASN A 371 -15.74 21.33 -13.45
CA ASN A 371 -15.85 22.30 -12.36
C ASN A 371 -17.11 22.08 -11.52
N TRP A 372 -18.27 21.87 -12.17
CA TRP A 372 -19.52 21.54 -11.50
C TRP A 372 -19.43 20.27 -10.65
N ALA A 373 -18.82 19.20 -11.17
CA ALA A 373 -18.68 17.93 -10.44
C ALA A 373 -17.86 18.12 -9.16
N CYS A 374 -16.75 18.85 -9.24
CA CYS A 374 -15.87 19.12 -8.10
C CYS A 374 -16.53 20.04 -7.06
N LEU A 375 -17.19 21.11 -7.52
CA LEU A 375 -17.94 22.00 -6.64
C LEU A 375 -19.14 21.30 -5.96
N SER A 376 -19.67 20.24 -6.57
CA SER A 376 -20.75 19.45 -5.97
C SER A 376 -20.31 18.67 -4.72
N TRP A 377 -19.00 18.42 -4.56
CA TRP A 377 -18.45 17.87 -3.31
C TRP A 377 -18.10 18.96 -2.31
N ARG A 378 -17.32 19.96 -2.73
CA ARG A 378 -16.94 21.11 -1.90
C ARG A 378 -17.10 22.40 -2.70
N ASP A 379 -18.05 23.24 -2.29
CA ASP A 379 -18.32 24.49 -3.00
C ASP A 379 -17.32 25.60 -2.67
N ALA A 380 -17.48 26.76 -3.31
CA ALA A 380 -16.61 27.93 -3.12
C ALA A 380 -16.65 28.53 -1.70
N ASN A 381 -17.63 28.17 -0.87
CA ASN A 381 -17.75 28.57 0.52
C ASN A 381 -17.29 27.47 1.49
N ASP A 382 -16.62 26.43 0.99
CA ASP A 382 -16.13 25.28 1.73
C ASP A 382 -17.22 24.38 2.34
N ASN A 383 -18.46 24.44 1.82
CA ASN A 383 -19.50 23.53 2.26
C ASN A 383 -19.29 22.13 1.69
N VAL A 384 -19.44 21.10 2.52
CA VAL A 384 -19.43 19.69 2.14
C VAL A 384 -20.69 19.00 2.69
N PRO A 385 -21.58 18.44 1.85
CA PRO A 385 -21.54 18.46 0.39
C PRO A 385 -21.78 19.87 -0.17
N GLY A 386 -21.13 20.17 -1.30
CA GLY A 386 -21.26 21.45 -1.99
C GLY A 386 -22.60 21.61 -2.72
N SER A 387 -22.98 22.86 -2.99
CA SER A 387 -24.22 23.19 -3.71
C SER A 387 -24.00 24.27 -4.78
N PRO A 388 -23.21 24.00 -5.82
CA PRO A 388 -22.90 24.98 -6.86
C PRO A 388 -24.14 25.49 -7.62
N LEU A 389 -25.13 24.62 -7.82
CA LEU A 389 -26.39 24.96 -8.47
C LEU A 389 -27.55 24.93 -7.46
N ALA A 390 -28.47 25.89 -7.62
CA ALA A 390 -29.71 25.92 -6.86
C ALA A 390 -30.66 24.78 -7.30
N GLY A 391 -31.56 24.36 -6.42
CA GLY A 391 -32.59 23.36 -6.74
C GLY A 391 -32.12 21.90 -6.76
N GLY A 392 -30.87 21.63 -6.38
CA GLY A 392 -30.37 20.26 -6.17
C GLY A 392 -29.83 19.55 -7.40
N ALA A 393 -29.59 20.26 -8.51
CA ALA A 393 -28.95 19.74 -9.72
C ALA A 393 -27.42 19.56 -9.54
N ASN A 394 -27.00 19.02 -8.40
CA ASN A 394 -25.60 18.81 -8.04
C ASN A 394 -25.35 17.31 -7.90
N HIS A 395 -24.20 16.84 -8.36
CA HIS A 395 -23.83 15.45 -8.16
C HIS A 395 -23.76 15.11 -6.67
N LYS A 396 -24.18 13.91 -6.31
CA LYS A 396 -24.20 13.45 -4.92
C LYS A 396 -23.10 12.42 -4.74
N TRP A 397 -21.90 12.92 -4.45
CA TRP A 397 -20.76 12.07 -4.14
C TRP A 397 -21.00 11.22 -2.90
N ASN A 398 -20.56 9.98 -2.94
CA ASN A 398 -20.40 9.11 -1.80
C ASN A 398 -19.28 9.65 -0.90
N PRO A 399 -19.56 9.95 0.38
CA PRO A 399 -18.57 10.50 1.29
C PRO A 399 -17.42 9.53 1.58
N ASN A 400 -17.65 8.22 1.43
CA ASN A 400 -16.70 7.15 1.75
C ASN A 400 -15.93 6.62 0.54
N ALA A 401 -16.10 7.21 -0.65
CA ALA A 401 -15.37 6.83 -1.85
C ALA A 401 -14.28 7.85 -2.21
N THR A 402 -13.19 7.35 -2.79
CA THR A 402 -12.24 8.17 -3.57
C THR A 402 -12.96 8.73 -4.78
N LYS A 403 -12.84 10.04 -5.02
CA LYS A 403 -13.65 10.77 -6.02
C LYS A 403 -12.78 11.11 -7.21
N ILE A 404 -13.18 10.67 -8.38
CA ILE A 404 -12.46 10.93 -9.63
C ILE A 404 -13.47 11.48 -10.63
N VAL A 405 -13.13 12.60 -11.27
CA VAL A 405 -13.89 13.14 -12.40
C VAL A 405 -13.06 12.96 -13.67
N LEU A 406 -13.72 12.56 -14.76
CA LEU A 406 -13.08 12.21 -16.03
C LEU A 406 -13.80 12.95 -17.17
N PRO A 407 -13.30 14.12 -17.60
CA PRO A 407 -13.80 14.77 -18.80
C PRO A 407 -13.40 13.99 -20.06
N VAL A 408 -14.32 13.84 -21.01
CA VAL A 408 -14.10 13.18 -22.31
C VAL A 408 -14.75 14.01 -23.41
N SER A 409 -13.94 14.48 -24.36
CA SER A 409 -14.38 15.26 -25.53
C SER A 409 -13.27 15.24 -26.59
N ASP A 410 -13.65 15.46 -27.85
CA ASP A 410 -12.72 15.72 -28.95
C ASP A 410 -12.54 17.22 -29.26
N GLU A 411 -13.18 18.10 -28.46
CA GLU A 411 -13.25 19.55 -28.65
C GLU A 411 -12.73 20.36 -27.44
N GLY A 412 -12.71 21.68 -27.60
CA GLY A 412 -12.30 22.63 -26.55
C GLY A 412 -13.14 22.55 -25.26
N PRO A 413 -12.56 22.82 -24.08
CA PRO A 413 -13.24 22.73 -22.78
C PRO A 413 -14.45 23.63 -22.60
N LYS A 414 -14.58 24.68 -23.40
CA LYS A 414 -15.69 25.61 -23.29
C LYS A 414 -16.21 25.96 -24.69
N ASP A 415 -17.48 25.62 -24.95
CA ASP A 415 -18.14 25.81 -26.25
C ASP A 415 -17.46 25.16 -27.47
N GLY A 416 -16.47 24.29 -27.27
CA GLY A 416 -15.77 23.54 -28.32
C GLY A 416 -14.85 24.36 -29.22
N ASP A 417 -15.01 24.26 -30.54
CA ASP A 417 -14.14 24.90 -31.54
C ASP A 417 -14.49 26.41 -31.75
N PRO A 418 -13.50 27.32 -31.91
CA PRO A 418 -12.06 27.10 -31.90
C PRO A 418 -11.54 26.75 -30.51
N SER A 419 -10.69 25.72 -30.41
CA SER A 419 -10.06 25.37 -29.13
C SER A 419 -8.92 26.32 -28.73
N GLN A 420 -8.48 26.19 -27.47
CA GLN A 420 -7.37 26.93 -26.85
C GLN A 420 -7.60 28.45 -26.75
N GLN A 421 -8.84 28.87 -26.65
CA GLN A 421 -9.18 30.26 -26.41
C GLN A 421 -8.92 30.65 -24.95
N ALA A 422 -8.99 31.95 -24.66
CA ALA A 422 -8.73 32.45 -23.31
C ALA A 422 -9.73 31.90 -22.27
N ASP A 423 -10.97 31.70 -22.70
CA ASP A 423 -12.05 31.14 -21.90
C ASP A 423 -11.93 29.62 -21.71
N ASP A 424 -11.34 28.89 -22.66
CA ASP A 424 -10.95 27.49 -22.51
C ASP A 424 -9.91 27.31 -21.39
N ILE A 425 -8.82 28.07 -21.47
CA ILE A 425 -7.72 28.03 -20.50
C ILE A 425 -8.25 28.39 -19.10
N ASN A 426 -9.13 29.39 -19.03
CA ASN A 426 -9.79 29.77 -17.79
C ASN A 426 -10.67 28.64 -17.25
N SER A 427 -11.42 27.95 -18.12
CA SER A 427 -12.27 26.84 -17.69
C SER A 427 -11.50 25.66 -17.14
N ILE A 428 -10.36 25.31 -17.76
CA ILE A 428 -9.47 24.25 -17.26
C ILE A 428 -8.92 24.63 -15.89
N SER A 429 -8.44 25.88 -15.75
CA SER A 429 -7.87 26.37 -14.51
C SER A 429 -8.90 26.38 -13.37
N GLU A 430 -10.12 26.84 -13.66
CA GLU A 430 -11.23 26.85 -12.70
C GLU A 430 -11.60 25.43 -12.24
N ALA A 431 -11.74 24.49 -13.19
CA ALA A 431 -12.05 23.10 -12.88
C ALA A 431 -10.95 22.45 -12.02
N HIS A 432 -9.69 22.57 -12.45
CA HIS A 432 -8.53 22.04 -11.73
C HIS A 432 -8.48 22.55 -10.28
N ASP A 433 -8.57 23.87 -10.08
CA ASP A 433 -8.47 24.48 -8.76
C ASP A 433 -9.63 24.05 -7.85
N SER A 434 -10.85 23.94 -8.40
CA SER A 434 -12.00 23.42 -7.68
C SER A 434 -11.80 21.96 -7.26
N CYS A 435 -11.29 21.10 -8.13
CA CYS A 435 -11.06 19.67 -7.84
C CYS A 435 -9.97 19.48 -6.79
N VAL A 436 -8.82 20.14 -6.94
CA VAL A 436 -7.73 20.11 -5.96
C VAL A 436 -8.21 20.58 -4.59
N ARG A 437 -8.97 21.69 -4.53
CA ARG A 437 -9.56 22.18 -3.26
C ARG A 437 -10.57 21.20 -2.67
N ALA A 438 -11.36 20.53 -3.51
CA ALA A 438 -12.36 19.56 -3.07
C ALA A 438 -11.74 18.21 -2.64
N GLY A 439 -10.48 17.93 -3.01
CA GLY A 439 -9.92 16.58 -2.87
C GLY A 439 -10.58 15.58 -3.83
N VAL A 440 -11.07 16.07 -4.96
CA VAL A 440 -11.52 15.26 -6.10
C VAL A 440 -10.35 15.20 -7.08
N ILE A 441 -10.02 14.02 -7.58
CA ILE A 441 -8.95 13.82 -8.54
C ILE A 441 -9.48 14.25 -9.92
N PRO A 442 -8.93 15.33 -10.52
CA PRO A 442 -9.37 15.86 -11.81
C PRO A 442 -8.87 15.07 -13.01
#